data_AF-A0A8J5ZLE3-F1
#
_entry.id   AF-A0A8J5ZLE3-F1
#
_cell.length_a   1.000
_cell.length_b   1.000
_cell.length_c   1.000
_cell.angle_alpha   90.00
_cell.angle_beta   90.00
_cell.angle_gamma   90.00
#
_symmetry.space_group_name_H-M   'P 1'
#
loop_
_entity.id
_entity.type
_entity.pdbx_description
1 polymer ?
#
loop_
_entity_poly.entity_id
_entity_poly.type
_entity_poly.pdbx_seq_one_letter_code
_entity_poly.pdbx_strand_id
1 'polypeptide(L)'
;MPFGLTNAPAVFMDLMNLIFWPYLDKFVVVFIDDILIYSKDETEYAEHLRIVLQTLRDKQLYAKFSKSEFWLREVGFLGHIVSGDGIRVDPSKISAIIDWKPPKNVTEVRSFLGLARYYRRFVNGFSIIAAPMTRLLRKDVKFEWTEECQQSFKELKKLLTEAPVLVQLELGKEFVVYSDASLNGLGCVLMQERKVVAYASRQLKPHERNYPTHDLELAAVVFALKIWRHYLYGEKYRVYTDHKSLKYLMSQKDLSLRQRRWLELLKDYELVIDYHPRKANVVADALSKKLLFALRVMNTQLKISDDSSILAEIRARPMFLQEISEA
;
A
#
# COMPACT_ATOMS: atom_id res chain seq x y z
N MET A 1 -35.26 1.54 11.16
CA MET A 1 -35.05 0.80 9.90
C MET A 1 -34.82 -0.67 10.26
N PRO A 2 -35.53 -1.64 9.64
CA PRO A 2 -35.34 -3.05 9.96
C PRO A 2 -34.01 -3.58 9.43
N PHE A 3 -33.43 -4.56 10.13
CA PHE A 3 -32.20 -5.23 9.72
C PHE A 3 -32.43 -6.07 8.44
N GLY A 4 -31.40 -6.17 7.60
CA GLY A 4 -31.41 -7.03 6.40
C GLY A 4 -31.82 -6.35 5.10
N LEU A 5 -32.24 -5.08 5.13
CA LEU A 5 -32.47 -4.30 3.91
C LEU A 5 -31.15 -3.95 3.24
N THR A 6 -31.00 -4.31 1.97
CA THR A 6 -29.77 -4.10 1.19
C THR A 6 -29.30 -2.64 1.17
N ASN A 7 -30.24 -1.68 1.13
CA ASN A 7 -29.93 -0.25 1.05
C ASN A 7 -29.83 0.43 2.42
N ALA A 8 -30.09 -0.30 3.52
CA ALA A 8 -30.09 0.29 4.85
C ALA A 8 -28.75 0.96 5.23
N PRO A 9 -27.58 0.32 5.01
CA PRO A 9 -26.30 0.94 5.34
C PRO A 9 -26.01 2.20 4.52
N ALA A 10 -26.41 2.22 3.24
CA ALA A 10 -26.19 3.37 2.36
C ALA A 10 -27.02 4.58 2.83
N VAL A 11 -28.31 4.37 3.10
CA VAL A 11 -29.19 5.43 3.60
C VAL A 11 -28.75 5.95 4.97
N PHE A 12 -28.28 5.05 5.85
CA PHE A 12 -27.77 5.46 7.16
C PHE A 12 -26.47 6.26 7.03
N MET A 13 -25.56 5.83 6.16
CA MET A 13 -24.33 6.57 5.86
C MET A 13 -24.63 7.96 5.30
N ASP A 14 -25.60 8.12 4.40
CA ASP A 14 -26.01 9.42 3.86
C ASP A 14 -26.56 10.34 4.96
N LEU A 15 -27.39 9.81 5.86
CA LEU A 15 -27.88 10.55 7.02
C LEU A 15 -26.74 11.01 7.92
N MET A 16 -25.81 10.11 8.24
CA MET A 16 -24.67 10.43 9.11
C MET A 16 -23.75 11.46 8.46
N ASN A 17 -23.48 11.34 7.16
CA ASN A 17 -22.71 12.31 6.41
C ASN A 17 -23.37 13.69 6.41
N LEU A 18 -24.70 13.75 6.29
CA LEU A 18 -25.44 15.03 6.33
C LEU A 18 -25.40 15.68 7.72
N ILE A 19 -25.53 14.88 8.78
CA ILE A 19 -25.49 15.36 10.17
C ILE A 19 -24.09 15.87 10.53
N PHE A 20 -23.06 15.10 10.19
CA PHE A 20 -21.67 15.43 10.54
C PHE A 20 -20.95 16.26 9.50
N TRP A 21 -21.60 16.63 8.39
CA TRP A 21 -21.00 17.40 7.28
C TRP A 21 -20.10 18.56 7.72
N PRO A 22 -20.46 19.40 8.72
CA PRO A 22 -19.60 20.50 9.15
C PRO A 22 -18.27 20.08 9.80
N TYR A 23 -18.20 18.84 10.28
CA TYR A 23 -17.14 18.27 11.11
C TYR A 23 -16.36 17.12 10.42
N LEU A 24 -16.89 16.60 9.30
CA LEU A 24 -16.24 15.57 8.51
C LEU A 24 -14.84 16.01 8.08
N ASP A 25 -13.88 15.09 8.18
CA ASP A 25 -12.48 15.26 7.80
C ASP A 25 -11.74 16.41 8.53
N LYS A 26 -12.37 17.02 9.55
CA LYS A 26 -11.72 17.97 10.47
C LYS A 26 -11.31 17.29 11.77
N PHE A 27 -12.26 16.62 12.41
CA PHE A 27 -12.05 15.85 13.64
C PHE A 27 -12.98 14.63 13.76
N VAL A 28 -13.88 14.41 12.78
CA VAL A 28 -14.79 13.27 12.72
C VAL A 28 -14.60 12.52 11.40
N VAL A 29 -14.49 11.20 11.48
CA VAL A 29 -14.68 10.29 10.33
C VAL A 29 -15.86 9.39 10.65
N VAL A 30 -16.80 9.25 9.71
CA VAL A 30 -17.94 8.35 9.88
C VAL A 30 -17.90 7.25 8.83
N PHE A 31 -18.15 6.02 9.26
CA PHE A 31 -18.33 4.89 8.36
C PHE A 31 -19.47 4.01 8.84
N ILE A 32 -20.60 4.06 8.13
CA ILE A 32 -21.83 3.35 8.50
C ILE A 32 -22.23 3.71 9.95
N ASP A 33 -22.01 2.78 10.89
CA ASP A 33 -22.39 2.92 12.29
C ASP A 33 -21.24 3.40 13.18
N ASP A 34 -20.01 3.40 12.66
CA ASP A 34 -18.81 3.73 13.43
C ASP A 34 -18.44 5.21 13.25
N ILE A 35 -18.28 5.93 14.37
CA ILE A 35 -17.85 7.32 14.42
C ILE A 35 -16.47 7.37 15.08
N LEU A 36 -15.46 7.77 14.31
CA LEU A 36 -14.12 8.03 14.82
C LEU A 36 -13.95 9.52 15.09
N ILE A 37 -13.57 9.85 16.32
CA ILE A 37 -13.25 11.22 16.75
C ILE A 37 -11.75 11.27 17.03
N TYR A 38 -11.06 12.22 16.41
CA TYR A 38 -9.61 12.40 16.57
C TYR A 38 -9.27 13.86 16.83
N SER A 39 -8.20 14.11 17.58
CA SER A 39 -7.78 15.46 17.99
C SER A 39 -6.28 15.45 18.29
N LYS A 40 -5.66 16.64 18.37
CA LYS A 40 -4.22 16.75 18.68
C LYS A 40 -3.97 16.67 20.18
N ASP A 41 -4.85 17.29 20.96
CA ASP A 41 -4.72 17.42 22.41
C ASP A 41 -5.97 16.89 23.15
N GLU A 42 -5.78 16.54 24.42
CA GLU A 42 -6.86 16.04 25.30
C GLU A 42 -7.96 17.09 25.53
N THR A 43 -7.60 18.37 25.57
CA THR A 43 -8.55 19.48 25.74
C THR A 43 -9.44 19.63 24.51
N GLU A 44 -8.85 19.66 23.31
CA GLU A 44 -9.58 19.67 22.04
C GLU A 44 -10.46 18.43 21.90
N TYR A 45 -9.95 17.26 22.30
CA TYR A 45 -10.73 16.01 22.27
C TYR A 45 -11.99 16.10 23.14
N ALA A 46 -11.90 16.70 24.32
CA ALA A 46 -13.06 16.90 25.19
C ALA A 46 -14.14 17.76 24.51
N GLU A 47 -13.73 18.82 23.83
CA GLU A 47 -14.63 19.73 23.10
C GLU A 47 -15.26 19.03 21.90
N HIS A 48 -14.45 18.36 21.07
CA HIS A 48 -14.92 17.59 19.93
C HIS A 48 -15.90 16.48 20.33
N LEU A 49 -15.58 15.74 21.40
CA LEU A 49 -16.47 14.71 21.94
C LEU A 49 -17.81 15.32 22.38
N ARG A 50 -17.78 16.49 23.05
CA ARG A 50 -19.00 17.19 23.46
C ARG A 50 -19.86 17.60 22.27
N ILE A 51 -19.24 18.13 21.21
CA ILE A 51 -19.94 18.51 19.97
C ILE A 51 -20.61 17.29 19.33
N VAL A 52 -19.89 16.18 19.21
CA VAL A 52 -20.41 14.95 18.60
C VAL A 52 -21.57 14.38 19.41
N LEU A 53 -21.42 14.25 20.73
CA LEU A 53 -22.48 13.73 21.60
C LEU A 53 -23.71 14.65 21.62
N GLN A 54 -23.53 15.96 21.60
CA GLN A 54 -24.65 16.90 21.50
C GLN A 54 -25.37 16.78 20.16
N THR A 55 -24.61 16.67 19.06
CA THR A 55 -25.17 16.47 17.71
C THR A 55 -25.99 15.17 17.64
N LEU A 56 -25.50 14.08 18.22
CA LEU A 56 -26.24 12.82 18.30
C LEU A 56 -27.53 12.99 19.12
N ARG A 57 -27.46 13.69 20.26
CA ARG A 57 -28.62 13.95 21.12
C ARG A 57 -29.69 14.77 20.40
N ASP A 58 -29.30 15.85 19.71
CA ASP A 58 -30.21 16.75 18.99
C ASP A 58 -30.90 16.04 17.82
N LYS A 59 -30.20 15.09 17.19
CA LYS A 59 -30.73 14.26 16.10
C LYS A 59 -31.37 12.95 16.58
N GLN A 60 -31.49 12.75 17.89
CA GLN A 60 -32.06 11.56 18.52
C GLN A 60 -31.40 10.25 18.05
N LEU A 61 -30.08 10.28 17.83
CA LEU A 61 -29.24 9.13 17.53
C LEU A 61 -28.58 8.65 18.82
N TYR A 62 -28.50 7.33 18.99
CA TYR A 62 -28.03 6.72 20.23
C TYR A 62 -26.81 5.85 19.96
N ALA A 63 -25.69 6.21 20.58
CA ALA A 63 -24.50 5.37 20.62
C ALA A 63 -24.62 4.32 21.74
N LYS A 64 -24.16 3.10 21.46
CA LYS A 64 -24.13 2.04 22.47
C LYS A 64 -22.87 2.19 23.32
N PHE A 65 -23.02 2.62 24.57
CA PHE A 65 -21.91 2.86 25.49
C PHE A 65 -20.97 1.65 25.64
N SER A 66 -21.50 0.43 25.71
CA SER A 66 -20.69 -0.79 25.85
C SER A 66 -19.86 -1.16 24.61
N LYS A 67 -20.04 -0.46 23.49
CA LYS A 67 -19.21 -0.57 22.28
C LYS A 67 -18.41 0.70 21.99
N SER A 68 -18.51 1.70 22.87
CA SER A 68 -17.84 2.98 22.69
C SER A 68 -16.55 2.99 23.50
N GLU A 69 -15.47 3.43 22.87
CA GLU A 69 -14.16 3.58 23.49
C GLU A 69 -13.77 5.06 23.48
N PHE A 70 -13.22 5.56 24.58
CA PHE A 70 -12.89 6.98 24.75
C PHE A 70 -11.47 7.14 25.27
N TRP A 71 -10.83 8.28 24.96
CA TRP A 71 -9.51 8.67 25.49
C TRP A 71 -8.40 7.66 25.21
N LEU A 72 -8.46 7.00 24.05
CA LEU A 72 -7.44 6.05 23.62
C LEU A 72 -6.38 6.74 22.75
N ARG A 73 -5.11 6.35 22.94
CA ARG A 73 -3.98 6.77 22.08
C ARG A 73 -3.89 5.97 20.78
N GLU A 74 -4.41 4.75 20.80
CA GLU A 74 -4.52 3.88 19.63
C GLU A 74 -5.94 3.29 19.60
N VAL A 75 -6.58 3.27 18.43
CA VAL A 75 -7.94 2.74 18.28
C VAL A 75 -8.06 1.86 17.04
N GLY A 76 -8.81 0.76 17.17
CA GLY A 76 -9.17 -0.09 16.05
C GLY A 76 -10.29 0.55 15.23
N PHE A 77 -10.05 0.86 13.96
CA PHE A 77 -11.06 1.42 13.06
C PHE A 77 -10.93 0.79 11.66
N LEU A 78 -12.03 0.23 11.13
CA LEU A 78 -12.10 -0.41 9.81
C LEU A 78 -11.01 -1.48 9.56
N GLY A 79 -10.66 -2.26 10.57
CA GLY A 79 -9.62 -3.30 10.45
C GLY A 79 -8.18 -2.74 10.38
N HIS A 80 -7.99 -1.49 10.78
CA HIS A 80 -6.70 -0.86 10.99
C HIS A 80 -6.59 -0.40 12.44
N ILE A 81 -5.38 -0.29 12.96
CA ILE A 81 -5.12 0.44 14.20
C ILE A 81 -4.60 1.82 13.82
N VAL A 82 -5.31 2.84 14.26
CA VAL A 82 -4.96 4.25 14.07
C VAL A 82 -4.29 4.73 15.35
N SER A 83 -3.11 5.32 15.22
CA SER A 83 -2.26 5.81 16.32
C SER A 83 -1.64 7.15 15.94
N GLY A 84 -1.05 7.86 16.90
CA GLY A 84 -0.31 9.10 16.63
C GLY A 84 0.87 8.92 15.66
N ASP A 85 1.46 7.72 15.60
CA ASP A 85 2.55 7.40 14.67
C ASP A 85 2.06 7.08 13.25
N GLY A 86 0.77 6.80 13.08
CA GLY A 86 0.14 6.46 11.81
C GLY A 86 -0.82 5.28 11.90
N ILE A 87 -1.05 4.66 10.74
CA ILE A 87 -2.00 3.58 10.52
C ILE A 87 -1.22 2.28 10.38
N ARG A 88 -1.56 1.29 11.20
CA ARG A 88 -1.04 -0.09 11.08
C ARG A 88 -2.17 -1.06 10.80
N VAL A 89 -1.80 -2.25 10.36
CA VAL A 89 -2.77 -3.33 10.18
C VAL A 89 -3.18 -3.87 11.56
N ASP A 90 -4.47 -4.16 11.75
CA ASP A 90 -4.96 -4.77 12.99
C ASP A 90 -4.42 -6.22 13.13
N PRO A 91 -3.60 -6.52 14.17
CA PRO A 91 -3.08 -7.86 14.42
C PRO A 91 -4.18 -8.91 14.57
N SER A 92 -5.36 -8.52 15.07
CA SER A 92 -6.51 -9.41 15.25
C SER A 92 -7.09 -9.86 13.90
N LYS A 93 -6.92 -9.05 12.85
CA LYS A 93 -7.30 -9.43 11.47
C LYS A 93 -6.17 -10.18 10.76
N ILE A 94 -4.91 -9.90 11.12
CA ILE A 94 -3.74 -10.60 10.58
C ILE A 94 -3.63 -12.02 11.15
N SER A 95 -3.99 -12.26 12.41
CA SER A 95 -3.93 -13.60 13.01
C SER A 95 -4.70 -14.63 12.17
N ALA A 96 -5.90 -14.26 11.70
CA ALA A 96 -6.68 -15.08 10.78
C ALA A 96 -5.96 -15.37 9.45
N ILE A 97 -5.13 -14.43 8.97
CA ILE A 97 -4.31 -14.61 7.76
C ILE A 97 -3.12 -15.52 8.04
N ILE A 98 -2.47 -15.39 9.21
CA ILE A 98 -1.35 -16.23 9.64
C ILE A 98 -1.80 -17.69 9.75
N ASP A 99 -2.94 -17.92 10.39
CA ASP A 99 -3.48 -19.26 10.62
C ASP A 99 -4.17 -19.86 9.39
N TRP A 100 -4.31 -19.09 8.31
CA TRP A 100 -4.98 -19.53 7.09
C TRP A 100 -4.27 -20.73 6.47
N LYS A 101 -4.98 -21.84 6.26
CA LYS A 101 -4.39 -23.04 5.63
C LYS A 101 -4.16 -22.79 4.13
N PRO A 102 -3.16 -23.42 3.49
CA PRO A 102 -2.97 -23.31 2.05
C PRO A 102 -4.29 -23.60 1.30
N PRO A 103 -4.78 -22.68 0.46
CA PRO A 103 -6.09 -22.81 -0.17
C PRO A 103 -6.10 -23.99 -1.15
N LYS A 104 -7.16 -24.79 -1.07
CA LYS A 104 -7.32 -26.01 -1.88
C LYS A 104 -8.19 -25.81 -3.12
N ASN A 105 -8.92 -24.68 -3.16
CA ASN A 105 -9.90 -24.40 -4.19
C ASN A 105 -9.78 -22.95 -4.70
N VAL A 106 -10.24 -22.70 -5.92
CA VAL A 106 -10.30 -21.36 -6.54
C VAL A 106 -11.08 -20.36 -5.66
N THR A 107 -12.15 -20.80 -5.01
CA THR A 107 -12.96 -19.97 -4.10
C THR A 107 -12.16 -19.52 -2.89
N GLU A 108 -11.36 -20.41 -2.29
CA GLU A 108 -10.50 -20.08 -1.14
C GLU A 108 -9.36 -19.14 -1.55
N VAL A 109 -8.74 -19.37 -2.72
CA VAL A 109 -7.76 -18.44 -3.29
C VAL A 109 -8.36 -17.06 -3.50
N ARG A 110 -9.58 -16.98 -4.03
CA ARG A 110 -10.29 -15.71 -4.25
C ARG A 110 -10.58 -14.99 -2.93
N SER A 111 -11.00 -15.74 -1.91
CA SER A 111 -11.26 -15.21 -0.57
C SER A 111 -9.98 -14.63 0.06
N PHE A 112 -8.90 -15.42 0.06
CA PHE A 112 -7.59 -15.01 0.57
C PHE A 112 -7.04 -13.78 -0.16
N LEU A 113 -7.02 -13.80 -1.50
CA LEU A 113 -6.56 -12.66 -2.30
C LEU A 113 -7.45 -11.43 -2.12
N GLY A 114 -8.75 -11.61 -1.90
CA GLY A 114 -9.69 -10.52 -1.60
C GLY A 114 -9.28 -9.79 -0.31
N LEU A 115 -9.01 -10.55 0.76
CA LEU A 115 -8.57 -10.00 2.03
C LEU A 115 -7.15 -9.40 1.94
N ALA A 116 -6.20 -10.10 1.32
CA ALA A 116 -4.85 -9.58 1.12
C ALA A 116 -4.83 -8.29 0.29
N ARG A 117 -5.76 -8.15 -0.68
CA ARG A 117 -5.92 -6.94 -1.49
C ARG A 117 -6.39 -5.74 -0.65
N TYR A 118 -7.14 -5.95 0.43
CA TYR A 118 -7.52 -4.88 1.36
C TYR A 118 -6.30 -4.22 2.00
N TYR A 119 -5.31 -5.04 2.36
CA TYR A 119 -4.04 -4.61 2.94
C TYR A 119 -2.91 -4.36 1.93
N ARG A 120 -3.19 -4.37 0.62
CA ARG A 120 -2.16 -4.18 -0.42
C ARG A 120 -1.37 -2.88 -0.29
N ARG A 121 -1.96 -1.84 0.34
CA ARG A 121 -1.32 -0.54 0.55
C ARG A 121 -0.10 -0.61 1.47
N PHE A 122 0.02 -1.68 2.27
CA PHE A 122 1.13 -1.94 3.18
C PHE A 122 2.22 -2.82 2.55
N VAL A 123 1.95 -3.41 1.39
CA VAL A 123 2.82 -4.43 0.78
C VAL A 123 3.44 -3.90 -0.50
N ASN A 124 4.76 -3.70 -0.48
CA ASN A 124 5.51 -3.35 -1.68
C ASN A 124 5.46 -4.49 -2.71
N GLY A 125 5.22 -4.17 -3.98
CA GLY A 125 5.23 -5.17 -5.05
C GLY A 125 4.11 -6.23 -4.97
N PHE A 126 3.04 -6.00 -4.20
CA PHE A 126 1.92 -6.96 -4.01
C PHE A 126 1.48 -7.69 -5.27
N SER A 127 1.33 -6.98 -6.39
CA SER A 127 0.87 -7.55 -7.66
C SER A 127 1.81 -8.58 -8.29
N ILE A 128 3.12 -8.46 -8.03
CA ILE A 128 4.14 -9.39 -8.52
C ILE A 128 4.08 -10.66 -7.68
N ILE A 129 4.04 -10.52 -6.35
CA ILE A 129 3.98 -11.64 -5.40
C ILE A 129 2.66 -12.40 -5.55
N ALA A 130 1.53 -11.71 -5.72
CA ALA A 130 0.23 -12.33 -5.91
C ALA A 130 0.04 -12.93 -7.33
N ALA A 131 1.01 -12.80 -8.24
CA ALA A 131 0.83 -13.18 -9.64
C ALA A 131 0.58 -14.68 -9.87
N PRO A 132 1.31 -15.60 -9.22
CA PRO A 132 1.05 -17.04 -9.36
C PRO A 132 -0.36 -17.41 -8.92
N MET A 133 -0.81 -16.90 -7.76
CA MET A 133 -2.16 -17.16 -7.24
C MET A 133 -3.25 -16.50 -8.08
N THR A 134 -3.01 -15.31 -8.63
CA THR A 134 -3.97 -14.64 -9.52
C THR A 134 -4.16 -15.41 -10.83
N ARG A 135 -3.14 -16.16 -11.29
CA ARG A 135 -3.23 -17.02 -12.48
C ARG A 135 -4.26 -18.13 -12.29
N LEU A 136 -4.37 -18.70 -11.08
CA LEU A 136 -5.34 -19.72 -10.72
C LEU A 136 -6.80 -19.24 -10.78
N LEU A 137 -7.03 -17.92 -10.79
CA LEU A 137 -8.37 -17.33 -10.89
C LEU A 137 -8.84 -17.11 -12.33
N ARG A 138 -7.99 -17.33 -13.34
CA ARG A 138 -8.32 -17.10 -14.75
C ARG A 138 -9.26 -18.20 -15.27
N LYS A 139 -10.12 -17.83 -16.21
CA LYS A 139 -10.92 -18.80 -16.96
C LYS A 139 -9.96 -19.72 -17.74
N ASP A 140 -10.32 -21.00 -17.84
CA ASP A 140 -9.60 -22.05 -18.59
C ASP A 140 -8.24 -22.48 -18.01
N VAL A 141 -7.95 -22.17 -16.74
CA VAL A 141 -6.76 -22.64 -16.04
C VAL A 141 -7.14 -23.74 -15.05
N LYS A 142 -6.51 -24.92 -15.15
CA LYS A 142 -6.65 -25.98 -14.15
C LYS A 142 -6.09 -25.52 -12.81
N PHE A 143 -6.79 -25.82 -11.73
CA PHE A 143 -6.31 -25.50 -10.39
C PHE A 143 -5.19 -26.47 -10.01
N GLU A 144 -3.96 -25.97 -10.05
CA GLU A 144 -2.77 -26.70 -9.61
C GLU A 144 -1.99 -25.82 -8.64
N TRP A 145 -1.91 -26.27 -7.38
CA TRP A 145 -1.18 -25.54 -6.35
C TRP A 145 0.32 -25.85 -6.45
N THR A 146 1.03 -25.02 -7.21
CA THR A 146 2.48 -25.16 -7.44
C THR A 146 3.30 -24.66 -6.26
N GLU A 147 4.60 -25.02 -6.23
CA GLU A 147 5.54 -24.49 -5.24
C GLU A 147 5.65 -22.96 -5.30
N GLU A 148 5.58 -22.36 -6.49
CA GLU A 148 5.54 -20.90 -6.67
C GLU A 148 4.34 -20.26 -5.95
N CYS A 149 3.16 -20.89 -6.02
CA CYS A 149 1.97 -20.44 -5.30
C CYS A 149 2.16 -20.56 -3.78
N GLN A 150 2.80 -21.64 -3.32
CA GLN A 150 3.08 -21.84 -1.90
C GLN A 150 4.11 -20.83 -1.37
N GLN A 151 5.15 -20.51 -2.14
CA GLN A 151 6.14 -19.49 -1.80
C GLN A 151 5.49 -18.11 -1.74
N SER A 152 4.71 -17.75 -2.77
CA SER A 152 3.95 -16.49 -2.82
C SER A 152 3.00 -16.33 -1.63
N PHE A 153 2.33 -17.43 -1.24
CA PHE A 153 1.43 -17.45 -0.08
C PHE A 153 2.18 -17.19 1.23
N LYS A 154 3.33 -17.85 1.44
CA LYS A 154 4.18 -17.64 2.62
C LYS A 154 4.75 -16.22 2.67
N GLU A 155 5.20 -15.71 1.53
CA GLU A 155 5.77 -14.37 1.41
C GLU A 155 4.74 -13.28 1.71
N LEU A 156 3.52 -13.38 1.14
CA LEU A 156 2.45 -12.43 1.45
C LEU A 156 2.09 -12.43 2.93
N LYS A 157 2.04 -13.61 3.57
CA LYS A 157 1.81 -13.68 5.03
C LYS A 157 2.90 -12.93 5.79
N LYS A 158 4.16 -13.18 5.47
CA LYS A 158 5.30 -12.54 6.11
C LYS A 158 5.22 -11.01 5.97
N LEU A 159 4.98 -10.51 4.76
CA LEU A 159 4.91 -9.07 4.49
C LEU A 159 3.70 -8.39 5.15
N LEU A 160 2.59 -9.11 5.34
CA LEU A 160 1.44 -8.60 6.07
C LEU A 160 1.69 -8.56 7.59
N THR A 161 2.49 -9.49 8.12
CA THR A 161 2.89 -9.51 9.54
C THR A 161 3.97 -8.46 9.84
N GLU A 162 4.93 -8.29 8.94
CA GLU A 162 6.02 -7.30 9.03
C GLU A 162 5.63 -5.94 8.42
N ALA A 163 4.33 -5.73 8.17
CA ALA A 163 3.82 -4.55 7.51
C ALA A 163 4.27 -3.27 8.25
N PRO A 164 4.87 -2.30 7.56
CA PRO A 164 5.31 -1.06 8.20
C PRO A 164 4.09 -0.23 8.63
N VAL A 165 4.29 0.61 9.65
CA VAL A 165 3.33 1.66 9.99
C VAL A 165 3.31 2.66 8.84
N LEU A 166 2.14 2.86 8.25
CA LEU A 166 1.93 3.87 7.21
C LEU A 166 1.60 5.19 7.88
N VAL A 167 2.27 6.26 7.47
CA VAL A 167 2.06 7.57 8.07
C VAL A 167 0.78 8.18 7.55
N GLN A 168 0.04 8.84 8.44
CA GLN A 168 -1.12 9.64 8.05
C GLN A 168 -0.66 10.81 7.20
N LEU A 169 -1.33 11.03 6.08
CA LEU A 169 -1.04 12.14 5.19
C LEU A 169 -1.31 13.47 5.89
N GLU A 170 -0.37 14.39 5.72
CA GLU A 170 -0.55 15.78 6.10
C GLU A 170 -0.66 16.66 4.85
N LEU A 171 -1.69 17.49 4.79
CA LEU A 171 -1.91 18.40 3.66
C LEU A 171 -0.89 19.55 3.68
N GLY A 172 -0.55 20.08 2.50
CA GLY A 172 0.39 21.20 2.35
C GLY A 172 1.89 20.87 2.51
N LYS A 173 2.25 19.60 2.71
CA LYS A 173 3.64 19.13 2.67
C LYS A 173 3.95 18.47 1.32
N GLU A 174 5.22 18.50 0.93
CA GLU A 174 5.65 17.97 -0.37
C GLU A 174 5.53 16.44 -0.43
N PHE A 175 4.81 15.95 -1.43
CA PHE A 175 4.72 14.52 -1.70
C PHE A 175 5.84 14.07 -2.62
N VAL A 176 6.34 12.86 -2.36
CA VAL A 176 7.35 12.20 -3.18
C VAL A 176 6.82 10.86 -3.65
N VAL A 177 6.75 10.67 -4.96
CA VAL A 177 6.34 9.42 -5.58
C VAL A 177 7.56 8.77 -6.22
N TYR A 178 7.88 7.54 -5.81
CA TYR A 178 8.84 6.70 -6.50
C TYR A 178 8.08 5.75 -7.43
N SER A 179 8.43 5.75 -8.72
CA SER A 179 7.87 4.83 -9.70
C SER A 179 8.96 3.93 -10.28
N ASP A 180 8.63 2.66 -10.45
CA ASP A 180 9.48 1.66 -11.10
C ASP A 180 8.61 0.80 -12.02
N ALA A 181 9.06 0.56 -13.24
CA ALA A 181 8.42 -0.35 -14.16
C ALA A 181 9.34 -1.52 -14.52
N SER A 182 8.75 -2.72 -14.51
CA SER A 182 9.40 -3.94 -14.96
C SER A 182 8.58 -4.58 -16.07
N LEU A 183 9.19 -5.52 -16.78
CA LEU A 183 8.50 -6.35 -17.77
C LEU A 183 7.35 -7.18 -17.17
N ASN A 184 7.29 -7.32 -15.85
CA ASN A 184 6.28 -8.10 -15.14
C ASN A 184 5.16 -7.23 -14.53
N GLY A 185 5.43 -5.96 -14.23
CA GLY A 185 4.47 -5.09 -13.56
C GLY A 185 5.01 -3.69 -13.27
N LEU A 186 4.09 -2.83 -12.81
CA LEU A 186 4.34 -1.47 -12.35
C LEU A 186 4.33 -1.44 -10.82
N GLY A 187 5.27 -0.72 -10.22
CA GLY A 187 5.37 -0.48 -8.79
C GLY A 187 5.48 1.02 -8.49
N CYS A 188 4.79 1.47 -7.45
CA CYS A 188 4.86 2.84 -6.99
C CYS A 188 4.85 2.90 -5.46
N VAL A 189 5.59 3.86 -4.91
CA VAL A 189 5.61 4.17 -3.48
C VAL A 189 5.32 5.65 -3.29
N LEU A 190 4.29 5.96 -2.50
CA LEU A 190 4.00 7.32 -2.06
C LEU A 190 4.69 7.55 -0.71
N MET A 191 5.50 8.59 -0.64
CA MET A 191 6.26 8.98 0.53
C MET A 191 6.05 10.45 0.87
N GLN A 192 6.18 10.75 2.14
CA GLN A 192 6.10 12.10 2.69
C GLN A 192 7.11 12.21 3.82
N GLU A 193 7.97 13.24 3.80
CA GLU A 193 9.03 13.43 4.81
C GLU A 193 9.88 12.16 5.07
N ARG A 194 10.23 11.42 4.01
CA ARG A 194 10.96 10.14 4.05
C ARG A 194 10.23 8.97 4.72
N LYS A 195 8.97 9.14 5.11
CA LYS A 195 8.11 8.06 5.61
C LYS A 195 7.17 7.57 4.52
N VAL A 196 6.77 6.30 4.60
CA VAL A 196 5.90 5.69 3.58
C VAL A 196 4.44 5.92 3.93
N VAL A 197 3.69 6.44 2.97
CA VAL A 197 2.25 6.65 3.07
C VAL A 197 1.49 5.47 2.48
N ALA A 198 1.87 5.02 1.28
CA ALA A 198 1.19 3.93 0.61
C ALA A 198 2.05 3.26 -0.46
N TYR A 199 1.89 1.96 -0.59
CA TYR A 199 2.39 1.18 -1.73
C TYR A 199 1.27 0.94 -2.75
N ALA A 200 1.63 0.99 -4.03
CA ALA A 200 0.75 0.60 -5.12
C ALA A 200 1.52 -0.28 -6.11
N SER A 201 0.86 -1.32 -6.63
CA SER A 201 1.44 -2.16 -7.67
C SER A 201 0.35 -2.71 -8.57
N ARG A 202 0.70 -3.00 -9.83
CA ARG A 202 -0.22 -3.58 -10.83
C ARG A 202 0.53 -4.41 -11.85
N GLN A 203 -0.03 -5.56 -12.24
CA GLN A 203 0.49 -6.34 -13.37
C GLN A 203 0.27 -5.63 -14.71
N LEU A 204 1.20 -5.80 -15.64
CA LEU A 204 1.02 -5.26 -17.00
C LEU A 204 -0.17 -5.91 -17.70
N LYS A 205 -0.97 -5.07 -18.38
CA LYS A 205 -1.99 -5.54 -19.31
C LYS A 205 -1.34 -6.20 -20.53
N PRO A 206 -2.04 -7.09 -21.24
CA PRO A 206 -1.49 -7.78 -22.41
C PRO A 206 -0.85 -6.84 -23.45
N HIS A 207 -1.47 -5.69 -23.73
CA HIS A 207 -0.93 -4.70 -24.67
C HIS A 207 0.23 -3.87 -24.10
N GLU A 208 0.29 -3.67 -22.78
CA GLU A 208 1.37 -2.93 -22.11
C GLU A 208 2.69 -3.72 -22.15
N ARG A 209 2.63 -5.05 -22.27
CA ARG A 209 3.84 -5.91 -22.39
C ARG A 209 4.68 -5.60 -23.64
N ASN A 210 4.06 -5.05 -24.67
CA ASN A 210 4.73 -4.69 -25.92
C ASN A 210 5.26 -3.26 -25.90
N TYR A 211 5.15 -2.55 -24.77
CA TYR A 211 5.61 -1.17 -24.68
C TYR A 211 7.13 -1.13 -24.51
N PRO A 212 7.80 -0.15 -25.12
CA PRO A 212 9.20 0.10 -24.84
C PRO A 212 9.37 0.57 -23.38
N THR A 213 10.55 0.37 -22.81
CA THR A 213 10.83 0.65 -21.39
C THR A 213 10.45 2.07 -20.97
N HIS A 214 10.72 3.08 -21.80
CA HIS A 214 10.35 4.46 -21.50
C HIS A 214 8.83 4.69 -21.38
N ASP A 215 8.02 3.98 -22.18
CA ASP A 215 6.56 4.03 -22.11
C ASP A 215 6.03 3.25 -20.90
N LEU A 216 6.71 2.18 -20.49
CA LEU A 216 6.38 1.44 -19.27
C LEU A 216 6.62 2.29 -18.02
N GLU A 217 7.75 2.98 -17.96
CA GLU A 217 8.06 3.92 -16.87
C GLU A 217 7.03 5.05 -16.81
N LEU A 218 6.67 5.63 -17.95
CA LEU A 218 5.60 6.61 -18.01
C LEU A 218 4.24 6.04 -17.57
N ALA A 219 3.96 4.78 -17.92
CA ALA A 219 2.75 4.09 -17.47
C ALA A 219 2.73 3.89 -15.95
N ALA A 220 3.88 3.69 -15.30
CA ALA A 220 3.98 3.62 -13.84
C ALA A 220 3.62 4.97 -13.19
N VAL A 221 4.14 6.08 -13.73
CA VAL A 221 3.79 7.43 -13.25
C VAL A 221 2.29 7.68 -13.41
N VAL A 222 1.74 7.46 -14.61
CA VAL A 222 0.30 7.64 -14.88
C VAL A 222 -0.56 6.75 -13.98
N PHE A 223 -0.09 5.55 -13.67
CA PHE A 223 -0.76 4.64 -12.75
C PHE A 223 -0.78 5.18 -11.32
N ALA A 224 0.35 5.71 -10.82
CA ALA A 224 0.42 6.36 -9.51
C ALA A 224 -0.57 7.52 -9.40
N LEU A 225 -0.61 8.40 -10.42
CA LEU A 225 -1.51 9.56 -10.43
C LEU A 225 -2.97 9.19 -10.44
N LYS A 226 -3.35 8.13 -11.16
CA LYS A 226 -4.73 7.66 -11.17
C LYS A 226 -5.17 7.06 -9.83
N ILE A 227 -4.28 6.34 -9.15
CA ILE A 227 -4.59 5.76 -7.84
C ILE A 227 -4.68 6.86 -6.79
N TRP A 228 -3.65 7.69 -6.71
CA TRP A 228 -3.51 8.72 -5.66
C TRP A 228 -4.03 10.08 -6.10
N ARG A 229 -4.95 10.12 -7.07
CA ARG A 229 -5.59 11.37 -7.51
C ARG A 229 -6.18 12.16 -6.34
N HIS A 230 -6.79 11.46 -5.40
CA HIS A 230 -7.39 12.05 -4.20
C HIS A 230 -6.37 12.66 -3.22
N TYR A 231 -5.08 12.31 -3.32
CA TYR A 231 -4.00 12.88 -2.51
C TYR A 231 -3.19 13.94 -3.27
N LEU A 232 -2.93 13.72 -4.56
CA LEU A 232 -1.99 14.52 -5.35
C LEU A 232 -2.65 15.68 -6.09
N TYR A 233 -3.99 15.71 -6.18
CA TYR A 233 -4.68 16.75 -6.94
C TYR A 233 -4.69 18.07 -6.18
N GLY A 234 -4.15 19.12 -6.80
CA GLY A 234 -4.01 20.46 -6.19
C GLY A 234 -2.78 20.64 -5.31
N GLU A 235 -1.94 19.61 -5.16
CA GLU A 235 -0.73 19.65 -4.35
C GLU A 235 0.54 19.56 -5.21
N LYS A 236 1.64 20.10 -4.69
CA LYS A 236 2.96 19.99 -5.33
C LYS A 236 3.60 18.66 -4.97
N TYR A 237 4.06 17.93 -5.97
CA TYR A 237 4.73 16.66 -5.73
C TYR A 237 5.85 16.39 -6.73
N ARG A 238 6.82 15.60 -6.28
CA ARG A 238 7.94 15.15 -7.08
C ARG A 238 7.81 13.68 -7.42
N VAL A 239 8.03 13.35 -8.68
CA VAL A 239 8.11 11.97 -9.13
C VAL A 239 9.58 11.64 -9.41
N TYR A 240 10.08 10.61 -8.73
CA TYR A 240 11.37 10.01 -9.02
C TYR A 240 11.18 8.78 -9.89
N THR A 241 11.85 8.79 -11.04
CA THR A 241 11.91 7.68 -11.99
C THR A 241 13.37 7.33 -12.29
N ASP A 242 13.62 6.06 -12.59
CA ASP A 242 14.93 5.55 -12.96
C ASP A 242 15.26 5.74 -14.45
N HIS A 243 14.40 6.45 -15.20
CA HIS A 243 14.54 6.67 -16.63
C HIS A 243 14.69 8.15 -17.01
N LYS A 244 15.91 8.53 -17.42
CA LYS A 244 16.31 9.92 -17.69
C LYS A 244 15.45 10.63 -18.75
N SER A 245 14.92 9.90 -19.73
CA SER A 245 14.13 10.52 -20.81
C SER A 245 12.81 11.13 -20.35
N LEU A 246 12.26 10.67 -19.21
CA LEU A 246 11.00 11.21 -18.69
C LEU A 246 11.14 12.64 -18.15
N LYS A 247 12.36 13.05 -17.76
CA LYS A 247 12.66 14.44 -17.40
C LYS A 247 12.37 15.41 -18.56
N TYR A 248 12.56 14.97 -19.79
CA TYR A 248 12.38 15.79 -20.99
C TYR A 248 11.03 15.62 -21.65
N LEU A 249 10.16 14.75 -21.13
CA LEU A 249 8.87 14.41 -21.73
C LEU A 249 8.00 15.65 -21.99
N MET A 250 8.00 16.62 -21.08
CA MET A 250 7.24 17.87 -21.21
C MET A 250 7.77 18.81 -22.31
N SER A 251 9.02 18.65 -22.72
CA SER A 251 9.71 19.51 -23.70
C SER A 251 9.80 18.89 -25.10
N GLN A 252 9.44 17.61 -25.27
CA GLN A 252 9.53 16.92 -26.55
C GLN A 252 8.45 17.37 -27.53
N LYS A 253 8.85 17.69 -28.76
CA LYS A 253 7.95 18.12 -29.84
C LYS A 253 7.19 16.95 -30.48
N ASP A 254 7.85 15.82 -30.66
CA ASP A 254 7.29 14.63 -31.32
C ASP A 254 6.93 13.55 -30.29
N LEU A 255 5.68 13.62 -29.81
CA LEU A 255 5.11 12.64 -28.89
C LEU A 255 4.17 11.68 -29.62
N SER A 256 4.20 10.41 -29.21
CA SER A 256 3.22 9.41 -29.68
C SER A 256 1.81 9.79 -29.24
N LEU A 257 0.77 9.33 -29.97
CA LEU A 257 -0.63 9.60 -29.61
C LEU A 257 -0.97 9.15 -28.17
N ARG A 258 -0.33 8.08 -27.69
CA ARG A 258 -0.46 7.60 -26.30
C ARG A 258 0.17 8.57 -25.31
N GLN A 259 1.41 8.97 -25.57
CA GLN A 259 2.13 9.92 -24.73
C GLN A 259 1.38 11.26 -24.66
N ARG A 260 0.79 11.74 -25.76
CA ARG A 260 -0.03 12.96 -25.77
C ARG A 260 -1.21 12.88 -24.81
N ARG A 261 -1.97 11.77 -24.83
CA ARG A 261 -3.10 11.55 -23.90
C ARG A 261 -2.65 11.50 -22.44
N TRP A 262 -1.48 10.93 -22.17
CA TRP A 262 -0.92 10.88 -20.82
C TRP A 262 -0.38 12.24 -20.39
N LEU A 263 0.19 13.01 -21.31
CA LEU A 263 0.68 14.36 -21.06
C LEU A 263 -0.46 15.33 -20.72
N GLU A 264 -1.63 15.18 -21.37
CA GLU A 264 -2.85 15.90 -21.01
C GLU A 264 -3.24 15.65 -19.55
N LEU A 265 -3.26 14.37 -19.12
CA LEU A 265 -3.49 14.03 -17.72
C LEU A 265 -2.42 14.63 -16.79
N LEU A 266 -1.13 14.58 -17.19
CA LEU A 266 -0.03 15.10 -16.36
C LEU A 266 -0.10 16.62 -16.17
N LYS A 267 -0.64 17.35 -17.15
CA LYS A 267 -0.81 18.81 -17.08
C LYS A 267 -1.86 19.26 -16.06
N ASP A 268 -2.79 18.39 -15.68
CA ASP A 268 -3.76 18.68 -14.61
C ASP A 268 -3.07 18.75 -13.22
N TYR A 269 -1.79 18.40 -13.13
CA TYR A 269 -1.05 18.30 -11.88
C TYR A 269 0.19 19.22 -11.87
N GLU A 270 0.52 19.77 -10.69
CA GLU A 270 1.77 20.49 -10.44
C GLU A 270 2.93 19.50 -10.22
N LEU A 271 3.34 18.85 -11.31
CA LEU A 271 4.33 17.78 -11.31
C LEU A 271 5.75 18.26 -11.60
N VAL A 272 6.70 17.84 -10.77
CA VAL A 272 8.15 17.88 -11.08
C VAL A 272 8.68 16.46 -11.24
N ILE A 273 9.22 16.13 -12.41
CA ILE A 273 9.84 14.82 -12.68
C ILE A 273 11.34 14.93 -12.50
N ASP A 274 11.87 14.25 -11.49
CA ASP A 274 13.29 14.15 -11.22
C ASP A 274 13.82 12.76 -11.57
N TYR A 275 15.01 12.75 -12.18
CA TYR A 275 15.72 11.51 -12.46
C TYR A 275 16.51 11.09 -11.22
N HIS A 276 16.24 9.90 -10.70
CA HIS A 276 17.04 9.33 -9.63
C HIS A 276 17.80 8.10 -10.13
N PRO A 277 19.15 8.10 -10.13
CA PRO A 277 19.92 6.95 -10.56
C PRO A 277 19.62 5.74 -9.67
N ARG A 278 19.45 4.56 -10.28
CA ARG A 278 19.15 3.28 -9.59
C ARG A 278 20.07 2.98 -8.39
N LYS A 279 21.32 3.46 -8.40
CA LYS A 279 22.30 3.32 -7.31
C LYS A 279 22.04 4.22 -6.09
N ALA A 280 21.40 5.38 -6.28
CA ALA A 280 21.05 6.31 -5.21
C ALA A 280 19.64 6.05 -4.65
N ASN A 281 18.85 5.19 -5.29
CA ASN A 281 17.51 4.80 -4.87
C ASN A 281 17.54 3.77 -3.74
N VAL A 282 18.46 3.93 -2.77
CA VAL A 282 18.76 2.94 -1.71
C VAL A 282 17.51 2.59 -0.91
N VAL A 283 16.50 3.45 -0.81
CA VAL A 283 15.24 3.09 -0.13
C VAL A 283 14.40 2.12 -0.97
N ALA A 284 14.21 2.37 -2.26
CA ALA A 284 13.50 1.44 -3.17
C ALA A 284 14.33 0.17 -3.46
N ASP A 285 15.65 0.31 -3.54
CA ASP A 285 16.60 -0.72 -3.94
C ASP A 285 17.08 -1.57 -2.75
N ALA A 286 17.23 -1.02 -1.53
CA ALA A 286 17.53 -1.83 -0.33
C ALA A 286 16.30 -2.64 0.14
N LEU A 287 15.09 -2.15 -0.09
CA LEU A 287 13.86 -2.91 0.13
C LEU A 287 13.65 -3.99 -0.95
N SER A 288 14.04 -3.73 -2.21
CA SER A 288 14.03 -4.71 -3.30
C SER A 288 15.13 -5.78 -3.16
N LYS A 289 16.34 -5.39 -2.76
CA LYS A 289 17.52 -6.26 -2.72
C LYS A 289 17.62 -7.12 -1.47
N LYS A 290 17.03 -6.77 -0.33
CA LYS A 290 17.00 -7.71 0.83
C LYS A 290 16.33 -9.05 0.46
N LEU A 291 15.38 -9.05 -0.48
CA LEU A 291 14.74 -10.26 -0.96
C LEU A 291 15.60 -11.03 -2.01
N LEU A 292 16.26 -10.29 -2.92
CA LEU A 292 17.11 -10.89 -3.96
C LEU A 292 18.47 -11.39 -3.44
N PHE A 293 19.05 -10.75 -2.42
CA PHE A 293 20.31 -11.21 -1.82
C PHE A 293 20.10 -12.50 -1.02
N ALA A 294 18.97 -12.64 -0.31
CA ALA A 294 18.63 -13.88 0.38
C ALA A 294 18.41 -15.04 -0.61
N LEU A 295 17.77 -14.78 -1.76
CA LEU A 295 17.55 -15.79 -2.81
C LEU A 295 18.83 -16.15 -3.58
N ARG A 296 19.75 -15.20 -3.80
CA ARG A 296 21.05 -15.48 -4.45
C ARG A 296 21.99 -16.27 -3.54
N VAL A 297 22.04 -15.96 -2.25
CA VAL A 297 22.88 -16.71 -1.29
C VAL A 297 22.40 -18.15 -1.13
N MET A 298 21.07 -18.40 -1.16
CA MET A 298 20.52 -19.76 -1.13
C MET A 298 20.74 -20.53 -2.44
N ASN A 299 20.64 -19.88 -3.60
CA ASN A 299 20.83 -20.56 -4.90
C ASN A 299 22.30 -20.82 -5.27
N THR A 300 23.27 -20.17 -4.60
CA THR A 300 24.70 -20.46 -4.83
C THR A 300 25.26 -21.62 -3.98
N GLN A 301 24.46 -22.24 -3.10
CA GLN A 301 24.90 -23.38 -2.28
C GLN A 301 24.32 -24.74 -2.67
N LEU A 302 23.59 -24.84 -3.78
CA LEU A 302 23.14 -26.12 -4.34
C LEU A 302 23.77 -26.39 -5.71
N LYS A 303 25.07 -26.66 -5.70
CA LYS A 303 25.68 -27.60 -6.64
C LYS A 303 26.39 -28.68 -5.84
N ILE A 304 25.80 -29.87 -5.94
CA ILE A 304 26.19 -31.12 -5.29
C ILE A 304 27.60 -31.51 -5.73
N SER A 305 28.41 -31.99 -4.78
CA SER A 305 29.55 -32.88 -5.04
C SER A 305 29.47 -34.02 -4.05
N ASP A 306 29.58 -35.24 -4.58
CA ASP A 306 29.65 -36.51 -3.86
C ASP A 306 30.85 -36.53 -2.91
N ASP A 307 30.59 -36.47 -1.60
CA ASP A 307 31.16 -37.35 -0.58
C ASP A 307 30.85 -36.79 0.82
N SER A 308 30.56 -37.70 1.74
CA SER A 308 30.18 -37.44 3.12
C SER A 308 31.29 -36.75 3.92
N SER A 309 31.18 -35.45 4.18
CA SER A 309 31.58 -34.79 5.45
C SER A 309 31.36 -33.27 5.40
N ILE A 310 30.56 -32.75 6.32
CA ILE A 310 30.31 -31.31 6.49
C ILE A 310 31.27 -30.78 7.55
N LEU A 311 32.29 -30.04 7.14
CA LEU A 311 33.00 -29.07 7.98
C LEU A 311 33.44 -27.90 7.11
N ALA A 312 32.71 -26.77 7.18
CA ALA A 312 33.15 -25.51 6.60
C ALA A 312 33.06 -24.40 7.65
N GLU A 313 34.23 -24.17 8.26
CA GLU A 313 34.61 -23.05 9.11
C GLU A 313 34.28 -21.70 8.44
N ILE A 314 33.45 -20.87 9.09
CA ILE A 314 33.15 -19.51 8.63
C ILE A 314 34.26 -18.58 9.15
N ARG A 315 35.25 -18.27 8.30
CA ARG A 315 36.16 -17.13 8.53
C ARG A 315 35.53 -15.85 7.97
N ALA A 316 34.86 -15.08 8.82
CA ALA A 316 34.45 -13.71 8.52
C ALA A 316 35.65 -12.75 8.62
N ARG A 317 35.87 -11.91 7.59
CA ARG A 317 36.79 -10.74 7.68
C ARG A 317 36.04 -9.54 8.27
N PRO A 318 36.62 -8.79 9.22
CA PRO A 318 35.96 -7.67 9.90
C PRO A 318 36.23 -6.36 9.14
N MET A 319 35.24 -5.83 8.44
CA MET A 319 35.25 -4.41 8.01
C MET A 319 33.89 -3.71 8.13
N PHE A 320 32.85 -4.35 8.68
CA PHE A 320 31.49 -3.81 8.72
C PHE A 320 30.97 -3.44 10.12
N LEU A 321 31.83 -3.41 11.14
CA LEU A 321 31.43 -3.13 12.52
C LEU A 321 31.72 -1.70 13.01
N GLN A 322 32.16 -0.78 12.14
CA GLN A 322 32.51 0.59 12.57
C GLN A 322 31.56 1.71 12.10
N GLU A 323 30.54 1.42 11.28
CA GLU A 323 29.59 2.46 10.82
C GLU A 323 28.20 2.37 11.47
N ILE A 324 28.03 1.56 12.52
CA ILE A 324 26.75 1.43 13.25
C ILE A 324 26.80 2.07 14.65
N SER A 325 27.93 2.68 15.07
CA SER A 325 28.01 3.34 16.38
C SER A 325 27.75 4.84 16.40
N GLU A 326 27.51 5.51 15.27
CA GLU A 326 27.14 6.93 15.25
C GLU A 326 26.14 7.24 14.11
N ALA A 327 24.84 7.04 14.38
CA ALA A 327 23.71 7.65 13.65
C ALA A 327 22.42 7.56 14.47
#